data_AF-A0A536RE28-F1
#
_entry.id   AF-A0A536RE28-F1
#
_cell.length_a   1.000
_cell.length_b   1.000
_cell.length_c   1.000
_cell.angle_alpha   90.00
_cell.angle_beta   90.00
_cell.angle_gamma   90.00
#
_symmetry.space_group_name_H-M   'P 1'
#
loop_
_entity.id
_entity.type
_entity.pdbx_description
1 polymer ?
#
loop_
_entity_poly.entity_id
_entity_poly.type
_entity_poly.pdbx_seq_one_letter_code
_entity_poly.pdbx_strand_id
1 'polypeptide(L)'
;MDLALAVRDVLLVPRCAGCGEPGSWFCFACRDQCEPVAHDGRLALRAAGPHAGPLRAAVRRLKYGGEPGLAEELGALVALEVARDLAGGVTLDAIVPVPLHRLRAAARGYDQA
;
A
#
# COMPACT_ATOMS: atom_id res chain seq x y z
N MET A 1 18.09 7.45 7.97
CA MET A 1 16.72 7.14 8.42
C MET A 1 16.41 5.65 8.24
N ASP A 2 16.85 5.02 7.13
CA ASP A 2 16.67 3.58 6.88
C ASP A 2 17.21 2.64 7.96
N LEU A 3 18.43 2.88 8.46
CA LEU A 3 19.03 1.97 9.44
C LEU A 3 18.21 1.88 10.74
N ALA A 4 17.60 2.98 11.18
CA ALA A 4 16.78 3.00 12.39
C ALA A 4 15.48 2.20 12.21
N LEU A 5 14.90 2.24 11.01
CA LEU A 5 13.70 1.46 10.66
C LEU A 5 14.04 -0.02 10.52
N ALA A 6 15.14 -0.36 9.85
CA ALA A 6 15.62 -1.73 9.75
C ALA A 6 15.95 -2.32 11.13
N VAL A 7 16.63 -1.57 12.01
CA VAL A 7 16.93 -2.02 13.39
C VAL A 7 15.65 -2.22 14.19
N ARG A 8 14.65 -1.34 14.06
CA ARG A 8 13.35 -1.53 14.69
C ARG A 8 12.71 -2.84 14.24
N ASP A 9 12.70 -3.13 12.95
CA ASP A 9 12.04 -4.30 12.38
C ASP A 9 12.78 -5.62 12.74
N VAL A 10 14.10 -5.54 13.00
CA VAL A 10 14.89 -6.65 13.54
C VAL A 10 14.63 -6.88 15.03
N LEU A 11 14.51 -5.81 15.82
CA LEU A 11 14.28 -5.89 17.27
C LEU A 11 12.80 -6.13 17.64
N LEU A 12 11.89 -5.69 16.79
CA LEU A 12 10.45 -5.80 16.93
C LEU A 12 9.90 -6.47 15.68
N VAL A 13 9.59 -7.76 15.81
CA VAL A 13 8.95 -8.53 14.74
C VAL A 13 7.72 -7.75 14.25
N PRO A 14 7.60 -7.46 12.94
CA PRO A 14 6.48 -6.71 12.42
C PRO A 14 5.17 -7.44 12.70
N ARG A 15 4.13 -6.67 13.00
CA ARG A 15 2.77 -7.19 13.25
C ARG A 15 1.85 -6.76 12.13
N CYS A 16 1.14 -7.73 11.56
CA CYS A 16 0.24 -7.53 10.44
C CYS A 16 -0.74 -6.39 10.71
N ALA A 17 -0.86 -5.46 9.77
CA ALA A 17 -1.71 -4.30 9.89
C ALA A 17 -3.21 -4.61 9.83
N GLY A 18 -3.58 -5.78 9.29
CA GLY A 18 -4.95 -6.28 9.28
C GLY A 18 -5.31 -7.02 10.58
N CYS A 19 -4.63 -8.13 10.86
CA CYS A 19 -4.98 -9.05 11.95
C CYS A 19 -4.12 -8.97 13.21
N GLY A 20 -2.94 -8.33 13.16
CA GLY A 20 -2.03 -8.20 14.31
C GLY A 20 -1.06 -9.38 14.54
N GLU A 21 -1.20 -10.47 13.78
CA GLU A 21 -0.29 -11.62 13.85
C GLU A 21 1.16 -11.20 13.50
N PRO A 22 2.17 -11.74 14.21
CA PRO A 22 3.57 -11.40 13.97
C PRO A 22 4.10 -12.05 12.67
N GLY A 23 5.13 -11.44 12.08
CA GLY A 23 5.95 -12.03 11.01
C GLY A 23 5.85 -11.33 9.65
N SER A 24 4.94 -10.37 9.48
CA SER A 24 4.85 -9.52 8.27
C SER A 24 4.14 -8.21 8.59
N TRP A 25 4.30 -7.21 7.74
CA TRP A 25 3.57 -5.95 7.87
C TRP A 25 2.09 -6.09 7.45
N PHE A 26 1.78 -7.07 6.59
CA PHE A 26 0.49 -7.36 5.99
C PHE A 26 0.53 -8.79 5.43
N CYS A 27 0.01 -9.75 6.20
CA CYS A 27 0.14 -11.17 5.89
C CYS A 27 -0.70 -11.61 4.68
N PHE A 28 -0.36 -12.76 4.08
CA PHE A 28 -1.09 -13.34 2.94
C PHE A 28 -2.59 -13.52 3.23
N ALA A 29 -2.96 -14.02 4.41
CA ALA A 29 -4.38 -14.19 4.77
C ALA A 29 -5.17 -12.86 4.79
N CYS A 30 -4.53 -11.73 5.08
CA CYS A 30 -5.15 -10.41 4.97
C CYS A 30 -5.12 -9.87 3.54
N ARG A 31 -4.10 -10.20 2.75
CA ARG A 31 -4.03 -9.87 1.31
C ARG A 31 -5.11 -10.60 0.52
N ASP A 32 -5.37 -11.88 0.83
CA ASP A 32 -6.38 -12.70 0.15
C ASP A 32 -7.82 -12.19 0.39
N GLN A 33 -8.02 -11.30 1.38
CA GLN A 33 -9.30 -10.62 1.59
C GLN A 33 -9.45 -9.35 0.74
N CYS A 34 -8.39 -8.94 0.03
CA CYS A 34 -8.37 -7.76 -0.82
C CYS A 34 -8.72 -8.18 -2.24
N GLU A 35 -10.02 -8.31 -2.53
CA GLU A 35 -10.47 -8.59 -3.89
C GLU A 35 -10.26 -7.36 -4.77
N PRO A 36 -9.47 -7.44 -5.85
CA PRO A 36 -9.24 -6.34 -6.77
C PRO A 36 -10.54 -5.81 -7.38
N VAL A 37 -10.58 -4.50 -7.62
CA VAL A 37 -11.74 -3.83 -8.21
C VAL A 37 -11.33 -3.24 -9.56
N ALA A 38 -12.07 -3.60 -10.60
CA ALA A 38 -11.95 -3.02 -11.93
C ALA A 38 -13.27 -2.38 -12.35
N HIS A 39 -13.19 -1.21 -12.98
CA HIS A 39 -14.35 -0.55 -13.57
C HIS A 39 -13.96 0.09 -14.91
N ASP A 40 -14.57 -0.37 -15.99
CA ASP A 40 -14.31 0.11 -17.35
C ASP A 40 -15.35 1.16 -17.78
N GLY A 41 -15.37 2.28 -17.05
CA GLY A 41 -16.21 3.43 -17.37
C GLY A 41 -15.57 4.36 -18.38
N ARG A 42 -15.99 5.64 -18.39
CA ARG A 42 -15.35 6.70 -19.19
C ARG A 42 -13.85 6.84 -18.87
N LEU A 43 -13.48 6.52 -17.63
CA LEU A 43 -12.10 6.33 -17.20
C LEU A 43 -12.01 4.91 -16.64
N ALA A 44 -11.04 4.14 -17.14
CA ALA A 44 -10.73 2.84 -16.56
C ALA A 44 -10.16 3.03 -15.16
N LEU A 45 -10.73 2.33 -14.18
CA LEU A 45 -10.27 2.33 -12.80
C LEU A 45 -9.80 0.93 -12.45
N ARG A 46 -8.66 0.86 -11.75
CA ARG A 46 -8.12 -0.35 -11.14
C ARG A 46 -7.78 -0.04 -9.70
N ALA A 47 -8.06 -0.98 -8.80
CA ALA A 47 -7.68 -0.90 -7.41
C ALA A 47 -7.33 -2.29 -6.88
N ALA A 48 -6.30 -2.36 -6.05
CA ALA A 48 -5.90 -3.57 -5.33
C ALA A 48 -6.98 -4.11 -4.35
N GLY A 49 -8.03 -3.33 -4.10
CA GLY A 49 -9.22 -3.78 -3.39
C GLY A 49 -10.05 -2.63 -2.82
N PRO A 50 -11.21 -2.94 -2.23
CA PRO A 50 -12.05 -1.93 -1.59
C PRO A 50 -11.33 -1.32 -0.38
N HIS A 51 -11.56 -0.03 -0.12
CA HIS A 51 -11.03 0.64 1.08
C HIS A 51 -11.81 0.24 2.35
N ALA A 52 -11.77 -1.04 2.68
CA ALA A 52 -12.47 -1.68 3.79
C ALA A 52 -11.57 -2.73 4.47
N GLY A 53 -12.05 -3.27 5.60
CA GLY A 53 -11.43 -4.38 6.30
C GLY A 53 -9.92 -4.23 6.54
N PRO A 54 -9.11 -5.29 6.32
CA PRO A 54 -7.68 -5.27 6.59
C PRO A 54 -6.92 -4.30 5.68
N LEU A 55 -7.35 -4.10 4.43
CA LEU A 55 -6.74 -3.14 3.52
C LEU A 55 -6.86 -1.71 4.02
N ARG A 56 -8.04 -1.31 4.51
CA ARG A 56 -8.25 0.02 5.12
C ARG A 56 -7.38 0.22 6.36
N ALA A 57 -7.25 -0.82 7.20
CA ALA A 57 -6.40 -0.75 8.39
C ALA A 57 -4.93 -0.56 8.01
N ALA A 58 -4.42 -1.33 7.05
CA ALA A 58 -3.06 -1.23 6.54
C ALA A 58 -2.78 0.12 5.88
N VAL A 59 -3.62 0.59 4.97
CA VAL A 59 -3.47 1.90 4.32
C VAL A 59 -3.46 3.02 5.35
N ARG A 60 -4.29 2.96 6.40
CA ARG A 60 -4.27 3.95 7.48
C ARG A 60 -2.99 3.92 8.30
N ARG A 61 -2.47 2.73 8.64
CA ARG A 61 -1.22 2.58 9.40
C ARG A 61 -0.01 3.06 8.58
N LEU A 62 0.02 2.76 7.28
CA LEU A 62 0.99 3.33 6.36
C LEU A 62 0.89 4.86 6.31
N LYS A 63 -0.33 5.42 6.15
CA LYS A 63 -0.49 6.87 5.96
C LYS A 63 -0.28 7.68 7.23
N TYR A 64 -0.79 7.20 8.36
CA TYR A 64 -0.91 8.00 9.58
C TYR A 64 -0.24 7.37 10.80
N GLY A 65 0.14 6.09 10.73
CA GLY A 65 0.75 5.36 11.83
C GLY A 65 2.27 5.44 11.89
N GLY A 66 2.93 6.03 10.88
CA GLY A 66 4.40 6.10 10.84
C GLY A 66 5.05 4.74 10.60
N GLU A 67 4.38 3.87 9.84
CA GLU A 67 4.83 2.50 9.55
C GLU A 67 5.21 2.33 8.07
N PRO A 68 6.38 2.84 7.65
CA PRO A 68 6.82 2.76 6.26
C PRO A 68 7.11 1.33 5.79
N GLY A 69 7.30 0.37 6.70
CA GLY A 69 7.48 -1.06 6.36
C GLY A 69 6.26 -1.66 5.63
N LEU A 70 5.09 -1.03 5.73
CA LEU A 70 3.90 -1.40 4.95
C LEU A 70 3.99 -1.03 3.46
N ALA A 71 4.91 -0.14 3.08
CA ALA A 71 4.96 0.40 1.72
C ALA A 71 5.25 -0.69 0.68
N GLU A 72 6.18 -1.59 0.97
CA GLU A 72 6.57 -2.66 0.05
C GLU A 72 5.41 -3.63 -0.19
N GLU A 73 4.75 -4.08 0.88
CA GLU A 73 3.70 -5.08 0.78
C GLU A 73 2.40 -4.52 0.19
N LEU A 74 2.03 -3.28 0.51
CA LEU A 74 0.90 -2.61 -0.11
C LEU A 74 1.21 -2.21 -1.56
N GLY A 75 2.44 -1.79 -1.84
CA GLY A 75 2.91 -1.49 -3.20
C GLY A 75 2.90 -2.71 -4.10
N ALA A 76 3.23 -3.90 -3.58
CA ALA A 76 3.15 -5.16 -4.31
C ALA A 76 1.72 -5.45 -4.79
N LEU A 77 0.69 -5.12 -4.02
CA LEU A 77 -0.70 -5.29 -4.46
C LEU A 77 -1.04 -4.37 -5.63
N VAL A 78 -0.56 -3.13 -5.62
CA VAL A 78 -0.73 -2.20 -6.75
C VAL A 78 0.06 -2.68 -7.97
N ALA A 79 1.27 -3.18 -7.76
CA ALA A 79 2.12 -3.70 -8.83
C ALA A 79 1.47 -4.92 -9.52
N LEU A 80 0.72 -5.75 -8.80
CA LEU A 80 -0.05 -6.85 -9.39
C LEU A 80 -1.13 -6.34 -10.36
N GLU A 81 -1.85 -5.27 -10.01
CA GLU A 81 -2.84 -4.67 -10.93
C GLU A 81 -2.18 -4.06 -12.16
N VAL A 82 -1.05 -3.36 -11.96
CA VAL A 82 -0.24 -2.82 -13.07
C VAL A 82 0.24 -3.95 -13.99
N ALA A 83 0.71 -5.06 -13.44
CA ALA A 83 1.15 -6.21 -14.22
C ALA A 83 0.01 -6.83 -15.04
N ARG A 84 -1.21 -6.88 -14.49
CA ARG A 84 -2.41 -7.36 -15.22
C ARG A 84 -2.76 -6.44 -16.37
N ASP A 85 -2.72 -5.12 -16.17
CA ASP A 85 -2.97 -4.14 -17.24
C ASP A 85 -1.91 -4.28 -18.36
N LEU A 86 -0.63 -4.38 -18.02
CA LEU A 86 0.46 -4.60 -18.98
C LEU A 86 0.27 -5.91 -19.76
N ALA A 87 -0.09 -7.00 -19.08
CA ALA A 87 -0.39 -8.28 -19.72
C ALA A 87 -1.62 -8.21 -20.64
N GLY A 88 -2.57 -7.32 -20.33
CA GLY A 88 -3.71 -6.99 -21.17
C GLY A 88 -3.40 -6.04 -22.33
N GLY A 89 -2.15 -5.60 -22.50
CA GLY A 89 -1.71 -4.72 -23.58
C GLY A 89 -1.89 -3.22 -23.30
N VAL A 90 -2.18 -2.82 -22.06
CA VAL A 90 -2.20 -1.41 -21.66
C VAL A 90 -0.77 -0.87 -21.68
N THR A 91 -0.58 0.30 -22.28
CA THR A 91 0.70 1.04 -22.24
C THR A 91 0.70 2.02 -21.07
N LEU A 92 1.79 2.07 -20.31
CA LEU A 92 1.97 3.02 -19.20
C LEU A 92 3.09 4.00 -19.55
N ASP A 93 2.73 5.25 -19.80
CA ASP A 93 3.67 6.30 -20.20
C ASP A 93 4.30 7.03 -19.02
N ALA A 94 3.58 7.11 -17.90
CA ALA A 94 4.01 7.84 -16.72
C ALA A 94 3.38 7.30 -15.43
N ILE A 95 4.11 7.49 -14.33
CA ILE A 95 3.59 7.36 -12.96
C ILE A 95 3.56 8.76 -12.37
N VAL A 96 2.37 9.21 -11.95
CA VAL A 96 2.16 10.55 -11.41
C VAL A 96 1.76 10.45 -9.95
N PRO A 97 2.52 11.06 -9.01
CA PRO A 97 2.12 11.11 -7.62
C PRO A 97 0.87 12.00 -7.45
N VAL A 98 -0.04 11.59 -6.57
CA VAL A 98 -1.18 12.42 -6.20
C VAL A 98 -0.68 13.45 -5.18
N PRO A 99 -0.79 14.76 -5.45
CA PRO A 99 -0.17 15.78 -4.61
C PRO A 99 -0.79 15.87 -3.22
N LEU A 100 0.04 15.92 -2.18
CA LEU A 100 -0.39 16.26 -0.82
C LEU A 100 -0.36 17.76 -0.54
N HIS A 101 -1.25 18.21 0.34
CA HIS A 101 -1.13 19.53 0.94
C HIS A 101 0.20 19.64 1.70
N ARG A 102 0.92 20.77 1.55
CA ARG A 102 2.28 20.98 2.12
C ARG A 102 2.37 20.64 3.61
N LEU A 103 1.37 21.04 4.40
CA LEU A 103 1.33 20.72 5.84
C LEU A 103 1.21 19.21 6.11
N ARG A 104 0.49 18.46 5.26
CA ARG A 104 0.37 17.00 5.39
C ARG A 104 1.66 16.30 4.99
N ALA A 105 2.32 16.76 3.93
CA ALA A 105 3.62 16.25 3.51
C ALA A 105 4.67 16.46 4.62
N ALA A 106 4.72 17.67 5.20
CA ALA A 106 5.61 17.97 6.32
C ALA A 106 5.32 17.12 7.57
N ALA A 107 4.04 16.94 7.93
CA ALA A 107 3.65 16.16 9.10
C ALA A 107 3.92 14.65 8.96
N ARG A 108 3.84 14.11 7.74
CA ARG A 108 4.00 12.67 7.47
C ARG A 108 5.42 12.28 7.12
N GLY A 109 6.22 13.19 6.55
CA GLY A 109 7.61 12.94 6.15
C GLY A 109 7.78 12.15 4.84
N TYR A 110 6.69 11.89 4.11
CA TYR A 110 6.67 11.23 2.80
C TYR A 110 5.40 11.62 2.00
N ASP A 111 5.50 11.59 0.67
CA ASP A 111 4.46 12.01 -0.27
C ASP A 111 3.67 10.80 -0.80
N GLN A 112 2.75 10.28 0.03
CA GLN A 112 1.93 9.11 -0.29
C GLN A 112 0.46 9.47 -0.08
N ALA A 113 -0.32 9.67 -1.15
CA ALA A 113 -1.72 10.11 -1.07
C ALA A 113 -2.66 9.07 -0.54
#